data_AF-A0A9D6MB29-F1
#
_entry.id   AF-A0A9D6MB29-F1
#
_cell.length_a   1.000
_cell.length_b   1.000
_cell.length_c   1.000
_cell.angle_alpha   90.00
_cell.angle_beta   90.00
_cell.angle_gamma   90.00
#
_symmetry.space_group_name_H-M   'P 1'
#
loop_
_entity.id
_entity.type
_entity.pdbx_description
1 polymer ?
#
loop_
_entity_poly.entity_id
_entity_poly.type
_entity_poly.pdbx_seq_one_letter_code
_entity_poly.pdbx_strand_id
1 'polypeptide(L)'
;MTSPVTNAQRDLLRPVLDDHSPADALAVYYALYHDTNRTAIFLYPEPADAAGTSGFLVRAQTGQDLFRPLVTYRAPSPEVALKLFREGLQAGRPYYFTVPLDLAGQVNKHLRVSDPAIHRVYQLAWEHYQPIINVFVTRVTAPDGLSRYEVRRGDRAYASAGVNWHSPRYAELYVYVDPSVRGRGWGKSVVA
;
A
#
# COMPACT_ATOMS: atom_id res chain seq x y z
N MET A 1 -15.60 -15.54 -9.56
CA MET A 1 -14.73 -15.32 -8.37
C MET A 1 -13.32 -15.68 -8.77
N THR A 2 -12.33 -14.85 -8.44
CA THR A 2 -10.90 -15.19 -8.69
C THR A 2 -10.45 -16.15 -7.59
N SER A 3 -9.73 -17.22 -7.95
CA SER A 3 -9.21 -18.16 -6.95
C SER A 3 -8.26 -17.44 -5.97
N PRO A 4 -8.23 -17.84 -4.68
CA PRO A 4 -7.30 -17.25 -3.72
C PRO A 4 -5.85 -17.37 -4.19
N VAL A 5 -5.06 -16.32 -3.95
CA VAL A 5 -3.63 -16.29 -4.23
C VAL A 5 -2.91 -17.35 -3.39
N THR A 6 -2.00 -18.10 -4.02
CA THR A 6 -1.18 -19.12 -3.33
C THR A 6 0.19 -18.58 -2.93
N ASN A 7 0.83 -19.21 -1.94
CA ASN A 7 2.20 -18.88 -1.56
C ASN A 7 3.19 -19.12 -2.71
N ALA A 8 2.98 -20.17 -3.51
CA ALA A 8 3.80 -20.44 -4.69
C ALA A 8 3.76 -19.29 -5.70
N GLN A 9 2.59 -18.67 -5.93
CA GLN A 9 2.49 -17.47 -6.77
C GLN A 9 3.25 -16.28 -6.18
N ARG A 10 3.24 -16.11 -4.85
CA ARG A 10 3.97 -15.04 -4.17
C ARG A 10 5.48 -15.23 -4.25
N ASP A 11 5.94 -16.47 -4.17
CA ASP A 11 7.37 -16.77 -4.26
C ASP A 11 7.95 -16.41 -5.63
N LEU A 12 7.16 -16.51 -6.71
CA LEU A 12 7.55 -16.07 -8.05
C LEU A 12 7.76 -14.54 -8.16
N LEU A 13 7.17 -13.75 -7.26
CA LEU A 13 7.26 -12.28 -7.27
C LEU A 13 8.48 -11.75 -6.53
N ARG A 14 9.03 -12.54 -5.59
CA ARG A 14 10.16 -12.11 -4.74
C ARG A 14 11.37 -11.60 -5.54
N PRO A 15 11.78 -12.20 -6.67
CA PRO A 15 12.94 -11.72 -7.42
C PRO A 15 12.77 -10.33 -8.06
N VAL A 16 11.52 -9.87 -8.26
CA VAL A 16 11.20 -8.59 -8.90
C VAL A 16 10.65 -7.54 -7.93
N LEU A 17 10.75 -7.81 -6.63
CA LEU A 17 10.37 -6.93 -5.55
C LEU A 17 11.57 -6.72 -4.64
N ASP A 18 11.81 -5.47 -4.27
CA ASP A 18 12.83 -5.12 -3.29
C ASP A 18 12.16 -4.66 -1.98
N ASP A 19 12.14 -5.52 -0.96
CA ASP A 19 11.55 -5.18 0.33
C ASP A 19 12.39 -4.17 1.14
N HIS A 20 13.61 -3.86 0.72
CA HIS A 20 14.44 -2.80 1.29
C HIS A 20 14.24 -1.43 0.60
N SER A 21 13.58 -1.39 -0.56
CA SER A 21 13.31 -0.16 -1.30
C SER A 21 11.99 0.48 -0.84
N PRO A 22 11.99 1.75 -0.38
CA PRO A 22 10.75 2.46 -0.05
C PRO A 22 9.78 2.60 -1.23
N ALA A 23 10.29 2.62 -2.47
CA ALA A 23 9.45 2.67 -3.68
C ALA A 23 8.61 1.40 -3.86
N ASP A 24 9.05 0.29 -3.26
CA ASP A 24 8.42 -1.02 -3.35
C ASP A 24 7.49 -1.31 -2.17
N ALA A 25 7.46 -0.46 -1.14
CA ALA A 25 6.70 -0.70 0.10
C ALA A 25 5.24 -1.15 -0.14
N LEU A 26 4.49 -0.41 -0.96
CA LEU A 26 3.10 -0.75 -1.30
C LEU A 26 3.01 -1.97 -2.22
N ALA A 27 3.92 -2.10 -3.18
CA ALA A 27 3.95 -3.24 -4.09
C ALA A 27 4.19 -4.55 -3.32
N VAL A 28 5.17 -4.55 -2.43
CA VAL A 28 5.49 -5.65 -1.52
C VAL A 28 4.30 -6.01 -0.64
N TYR A 29 3.65 -5.01 0.00
CA TYR A 29 2.48 -5.28 0.83
C TYR A 29 1.35 -5.97 0.03
N TYR A 30 0.92 -5.38 -1.09
CA TYR A 30 -0.21 -5.90 -1.84
C TYR A 30 0.11 -7.21 -2.58
N ALA A 31 1.35 -7.43 -2.99
CA ALA A 31 1.78 -8.67 -3.63
C ALA A 31 1.91 -9.82 -2.63
N LEU A 32 2.59 -9.59 -1.50
CA LEU A 32 3.10 -10.66 -0.63
C LEU A 32 2.33 -10.82 0.68
N TYR A 33 1.65 -9.77 1.17
CA TYR A 33 1.10 -9.75 2.55
C TYR A 33 -0.40 -9.46 2.65
N HIS A 34 -1.02 -8.85 1.64
CA HIS A 34 -2.45 -8.55 1.63
C HIS A 34 -3.31 -9.84 1.61
N ASP A 35 -4.59 -9.75 1.97
CA ASP A 35 -5.51 -10.90 2.03
C ASP A 35 -5.59 -11.62 0.67
N THR A 36 -5.32 -12.93 0.66
CA THR A 36 -5.30 -13.78 -0.54
C THR A 36 -6.66 -13.87 -1.23
N ASN A 37 -7.77 -13.69 -0.51
CA ASN A 37 -9.14 -13.71 -1.04
C ASN A 37 -9.53 -12.39 -1.70
N ARG A 38 -8.81 -11.31 -1.37
CA ARG A 38 -9.06 -9.96 -1.86
C ARG A 38 -8.00 -9.50 -2.87
N THR A 39 -7.16 -10.42 -3.32
CA THR A 39 -6.02 -10.15 -4.20
C THR A 39 -6.11 -11.03 -5.44
N ALA A 40 -5.78 -10.46 -6.59
CA ALA A 40 -5.52 -11.19 -7.82
C ALA A 40 -4.13 -10.82 -8.33
N ILE A 41 -3.37 -11.83 -8.77
CA ILE A 41 -2.00 -11.67 -9.27
C ILE A 41 -1.94 -12.18 -10.70
N PHE A 42 -1.39 -11.35 -11.58
CA PHE A 42 -1.15 -11.62 -12.99
C PHE A 42 0.37 -11.59 -13.19
N LEU A 43 0.92 -12.66 -13.76
CA LEU A 43 2.36 -12.84 -13.91
C LEU A 43 2.72 -12.76 -15.38
N TYR A 44 3.82 -12.07 -15.68
CA TYR A 44 4.45 -12.14 -16.99
C TYR A 44 5.63 -13.12 -16.90
N PRO A 45 5.52 -14.30 -17.52
CA PRO A 45 6.50 -15.37 -17.35
C PRO A 45 7.86 -14.96 -17.91
N GLU A 46 8.92 -15.41 -17.24
CA GLU A 46 10.27 -15.40 -17.83
C GLU A 46 10.39 -16.45 -18.96
N PRO A 47 11.43 -16.37 -19.82
CA PRO A 47 11.87 -17.48 -20.65
C PRO A 47 12.03 -18.77 -19.83
N ALA A 48 11.84 -19.92 -20.49
CA ALA A 48 11.66 -21.23 -19.85
C ALA A 48 12.82 -21.70 -18.93
N ASP A 49 13.96 -21.04 -18.99
CA ASP A 49 15.20 -21.30 -18.27
C ASP A 49 15.42 -20.40 -17.04
N ALA A 50 14.57 -19.40 -16.80
CA ALA A 50 14.65 -18.52 -15.65
C ALA A 50 13.58 -18.82 -14.59
N ALA A 51 13.99 -18.86 -13.32
CA ALA A 51 13.09 -19.01 -12.19
C ALA A 51 12.44 -17.66 -11.85
N GLY A 52 11.11 -17.61 -11.84
CA GLY A 52 10.36 -16.42 -11.41
C GLY A 52 9.50 -15.80 -12.52
N THR A 53 9.39 -14.48 -12.49
CA THR A 53 8.57 -13.68 -13.41
C THR A 53 9.35 -12.43 -13.79
N SER A 54 9.28 -11.97 -15.04
CA SER A 54 9.93 -10.70 -15.44
C SER A 54 9.09 -9.49 -15.08
N GLY A 55 7.80 -9.67 -14.80
CA GLY A 55 6.89 -8.62 -14.40
C GLY A 55 5.60 -9.17 -13.85
N PHE A 56 4.85 -8.34 -13.15
CA PHE A 56 3.58 -8.74 -12.56
C PHE A 56 2.64 -7.56 -12.46
N LEU A 57 1.34 -7.86 -12.31
CA LEU A 57 0.33 -6.92 -11.87
C LEU A 57 -0.46 -7.53 -10.71
N VAL A 58 -0.64 -6.74 -9.67
CA VAL A 58 -1.50 -7.06 -8.53
C VAL A 58 -2.72 -6.17 -8.59
N ARG A 59 -3.88 -6.78 -8.39
CA ARG A 59 -5.16 -6.10 -8.21
C ARG A 59 -5.75 -6.48 -6.86
N ALA A 60 -5.85 -5.52 -5.96
CA ALA A 60 -6.32 -5.71 -4.58
C ALA A 60 -7.62 -4.94 -4.32
N GLN A 61 -8.57 -5.58 -3.65
CA GLN A 61 -9.76 -4.92 -3.11
C GLN A 61 -9.42 -4.42 -1.70
N THR A 62 -9.40 -3.11 -1.50
CA THR A 62 -9.02 -2.49 -0.22
C THR A 62 -10.22 -1.83 0.45
N GLY A 63 -10.09 -1.47 1.72
CA GLY A 63 -11.09 -0.65 2.42
C GLY A 63 -11.00 0.84 2.11
N GLN A 64 -9.91 1.29 1.46
CA GLN A 64 -9.69 2.70 1.11
C GLN A 64 -10.67 3.18 0.04
N ASP A 65 -10.98 2.31 -0.93
CA ASP A 65 -11.95 2.58 -1.98
C ASP A 65 -12.70 1.30 -2.35
N LEU A 66 -13.99 1.25 -2.03
CA LEU A 66 -14.82 0.07 -2.24
C LEU A 66 -15.18 -0.17 -3.72
N PHE A 67 -15.01 0.83 -4.58
CA PHE A 67 -15.44 0.80 -5.98
C PHE A 67 -14.27 0.66 -6.95
N ARG A 68 -13.10 1.21 -6.59
CA ARG A 68 -11.88 1.19 -7.39
C ARG A 68 -10.86 0.26 -6.74
N PRO A 69 -10.64 -0.96 -7.29
CA PRO A 69 -9.55 -1.80 -6.83
C PRO A 69 -8.21 -1.08 -6.96
N LEU A 70 -7.35 -1.30 -5.98
CA LEU A 70 -5.98 -0.84 -6.02
C LEU A 70 -5.18 -1.71 -6.99
N VAL A 71 -4.33 -1.08 -7.79
CA VAL A 71 -3.43 -1.74 -8.73
C VAL A 71 -2.00 -1.27 -8.50
N THR A 72 -1.08 -2.22 -8.43
CA THR A 72 0.37 -2.03 -8.46
C THR A 72 0.98 -3.05 -9.41
N TYR A 73 2.11 -2.73 -10.02
CA TYR A 73 2.74 -3.62 -10.99
C TYR A 73 4.25 -3.37 -11.09
N ARG A 74 4.99 -4.34 -11.62
CA ARG A 74 6.36 -4.19 -12.11
C ARG A 74 6.40 -4.70 -13.54
N ALA A 75 7.03 -3.94 -14.42
CA ALA A 75 7.23 -4.34 -15.80
C ALA A 75 8.57 -3.79 -16.32
N PRO A 76 9.40 -4.62 -16.98
CA PRO A 76 10.72 -4.21 -17.45
C PRO A 76 10.61 -3.33 -18.70
N SER A 77 9.46 -3.32 -19.38
CA SER A 77 9.22 -2.47 -20.55
C SER A 77 7.75 -2.04 -20.66
N PRO A 78 7.45 -0.96 -21.40
CA PRO A 78 6.08 -0.55 -21.69
C PRO A 78 5.24 -1.64 -22.38
N GLU A 79 5.85 -2.47 -23.23
CA GLU A 79 5.17 -3.56 -23.93
C GLU A 79 4.71 -4.65 -22.96
N VAL A 80 5.54 -4.99 -21.97
CA VAL A 80 5.17 -5.92 -20.91
C VAL A 80 4.06 -5.32 -20.04
N ALA A 81 4.14 -4.04 -19.69
CA ALA A 81 3.09 -3.35 -18.95
C ALA A 81 1.75 -3.42 -19.68
N LEU A 82 1.73 -3.17 -20.99
CA LEU A 82 0.50 -3.27 -21.80
C LEU A 82 -0.10 -4.68 -21.79
N LYS A 83 0.71 -5.74 -21.86
CA LYS A 83 0.22 -7.12 -21.77
C LYS A 83 -0.42 -7.38 -20.40
N LEU A 84 0.28 -7.03 -19.32
CA LEU A 84 -0.24 -7.14 -17.95
C LEU A 84 -1.54 -6.34 -17.75
N PHE A 85 -1.65 -5.15 -18.34
CA PHE A 85 -2.88 -4.35 -18.27
C PHE A 85 -4.04 -5.01 -19.01
N ARG A 86 -3.80 -5.60 -20.18
CA ARG A 86 -4.84 -6.31 -20.95
C ARG A 86 -5.35 -7.55 -20.23
N GLU A 87 -4.50 -8.24 -19.48
CA GLU A 87 -4.86 -9.43 -18.72
C GLU A 87 -5.49 -9.09 -17.36
N GLY A 88 -4.92 -8.11 -16.66
CA GLY A 88 -5.25 -7.79 -15.28
C GLY A 88 -6.40 -6.80 -15.09
N LEU A 89 -6.69 -5.98 -16.10
CA LEU A 89 -7.68 -4.91 -16.04
C LEU A 89 -8.88 -5.19 -16.93
N GLN A 90 -10.01 -4.63 -16.53
CA GLN A 90 -11.24 -4.64 -17.32
C GLN A 90 -11.41 -3.28 -17.97
N ALA A 91 -11.61 -3.26 -19.28
CA ALA A 91 -11.86 -2.02 -20.02
C ALA A 91 -13.09 -1.28 -19.46
N GLY A 92 -13.01 0.05 -19.35
CA GLY A 92 -14.08 0.90 -18.81
C GLY A 92 -14.25 0.86 -17.28
N ARG A 93 -13.51 -0.01 -16.57
CA ARG A 93 -13.53 -0.05 -15.11
C ARG A 93 -12.50 0.93 -14.52
N PRO A 94 -12.88 1.76 -13.53
CA PRO A 94 -11.93 2.62 -12.83
C PRO A 94 -11.07 1.81 -11.84
N TYR A 95 -9.80 2.22 -11.71
CA TYR A 95 -8.80 1.62 -10.83
C TYR A 95 -8.00 2.71 -10.12
N TYR A 96 -7.49 2.41 -8.92
CA TYR A 96 -6.57 3.27 -8.18
C TYR A 96 -5.15 2.72 -8.34
N PHE A 97 -4.28 3.43 -9.06
CA PHE A 97 -2.90 2.99 -9.27
C PHE A 97 -1.98 3.53 -8.19
N THR A 98 -1.17 2.65 -7.60
CA THR A 98 -0.01 3.02 -6.79
C THR A 98 1.23 2.37 -7.38
N VAL A 99 2.15 3.20 -7.89
CA VAL A 99 3.37 2.74 -8.55
C VAL A 99 4.53 3.67 -8.24
N PRO A 100 5.78 3.17 -8.28
CA PRO A 100 6.97 4.00 -8.38
C PRO A 100 6.87 5.06 -9.47
N LEU A 101 7.46 6.23 -9.22
CA LEU A 101 7.34 7.40 -10.10
C LEU A 101 7.93 7.16 -11.49
N ASP A 102 8.99 6.36 -11.58
CA ASP A 102 9.63 5.95 -12.84
C ASP A 102 8.71 5.09 -13.74
N LEU A 103 7.76 4.37 -13.14
CA LEU A 103 6.74 3.59 -13.88
C LEU A 103 5.54 4.44 -14.32
N ALA A 104 5.38 5.67 -13.82
CA ALA A 104 4.23 6.52 -14.14
C ALA A 104 4.08 6.79 -15.65
N GLY A 105 5.19 6.87 -16.39
CA GLY A 105 5.17 7.07 -17.84
C GLY A 105 4.47 5.94 -18.60
N GLN A 106 4.61 4.69 -18.14
CA GLN A 106 3.94 3.53 -18.74
C GLN A 106 2.42 3.54 -18.46
N VAL A 107 2.01 3.93 -17.25
CA VAL A 107 0.59 4.13 -16.90
C VAL A 107 -0.03 5.19 -17.81
N ASN A 108 0.60 6.37 -17.90
CA ASN A 108 0.12 7.50 -18.70
C ASN A 108 0.02 7.17 -20.20
N LYS A 109 0.87 6.27 -20.70
CA LYS A 109 0.87 5.84 -22.11
C LYS A 109 -0.34 4.97 -22.46
N HIS A 110 -0.82 4.15 -21.53
CA HIS A 110 -1.80 3.09 -21.82
C HIS A 110 -3.18 3.33 -21.19
N LEU A 111 -3.28 4.22 -20.19
CA LEU A 111 -4.48 4.45 -19.42
C LEU A 111 -4.84 5.93 -19.38
N ARG A 112 -6.13 6.23 -19.28
CA ARG A 112 -6.61 7.60 -19.02
C ARG A 112 -6.48 7.90 -17.53
N VAL A 113 -5.52 8.73 -17.17
CA VAL A 113 -5.30 9.20 -15.79
C VAL A 113 -6.13 10.46 -15.54
N SER A 114 -6.80 10.52 -14.38
CA SER A 114 -7.72 11.61 -14.02
C SER A 114 -7.27 12.43 -12.81
N ASP A 115 -6.69 11.78 -11.80
CA ASP A 115 -6.29 12.43 -10.53
C ASP A 115 -4.90 11.94 -10.09
N PRO A 116 -3.82 12.37 -10.78
CA PRO A 116 -2.47 11.97 -10.42
C PRO A 116 -1.97 12.71 -9.17
N ALA A 117 -1.44 11.97 -8.21
CA ALA A 117 -0.79 12.52 -7.03
C ALA A 117 0.58 11.87 -6.80
N ILE A 118 1.58 12.68 -6.42
CA ILE A 118 2.90 12.18 -6.00
C ILE A 118 2.89 12.07 -4.48
N HIS A 119 3.02 10.84 -3.99
CA HIS A 119 3.12 10.54 -2.56
C HIS A 119 4.59 10.44 -2.12
N ARG A 120 4.81 10.59 -0.81
CA ARG A 120 6.13 10.44 -0.19
C ARG A 120 6.08 9.30 0.82
N VAL A 121 7.05 8.40 0.75
CA VAL A 121 7.28 7.37 1.76
C VAL A 121 8.38 7.89 2.69
N TYR A 122 8.08 7.95 3.98
CA TYR A 122 9.00 8.44 4.99
C TYR A 122 9.66 7.27 5.70
N GLN A 123 10.97 7.36 5.91
CA GLN A 123 11.73 6.42 6.71
C GLN A 123 12.04 7.03 8.06
N LEU A 124 11.79 6.30 9.14
CA LEU A 124 12.18 6.71 10.47
C LEU A 124 13.71 6.59 10.62
N ALA A 125 14.37 7.71 10.94
CA ALA A 125 15.79 7.71 11.27
C ALA A 125 15.97 7.28 12.73
N TRP A 126 16.13 5.98 12.96
CA TRP A 126 16.24 5.39 14.31
C TRP A 126 17.34 6.03 15.17
N GLU A 127 18.47 6.40 14.55
CA GLU A 127 19.62 7.10 15.17
C GLU A 127 19.21 8.37 15.92
N HIS A 128 18.17 9.06 15.43
CA HIS A 128 17.70 10.35 15.92
C HIS A 128 16.34 10.26 16.62
N TYR A 129 15.77 9.06 16.70
CA TYR A 129 14.45 8.86 17.28
C TYR A 129 14.53 8.90 18.80
N GLN A 130 13.80 9.83 19.41
CA GLN A 130 13.61 9.91 20.85
C GLN A 130 12.13 9.70 21.15
N PRO A 131 11.73 8.55 21.75
CA PRO A 131 10.33 8.29 22.05
C PRO A 131 9.82 9.28 23.10
N ILE A 132 8.63 9.84 22.90
CA ILE A 132 8.00 10.74 23.86
C ILE A 132 6.90 9.97 24.58
N ILE A 133 7.04 9.79 25.90
CA ILE A 133 5.96 9.21 26.70
C ILE A 133 4.84 10.25 26.85
N ASN A 134 3.78 10.08 26.07
CA ASN A 134 2.62 10.95 26.12
C ASN A 134 1.48 10.32 26.92
N VAL A 135 1.35 10.74 28.19
CA VAL A 135 0.31 10.25 29.11
C VAL A 135 -1.13 10.59 28.69
N PHE A 136 -1.32 11.48 27.72
CA PHE A 136 -2.63 11.78 27.14
C PHE A 136 -3.03 10.85 25.98
N VAL A 137 -2.12 10.00 25.53
CA VAL A 137 -2.37 9.03 24.46
C VAL A 137 -2.72 7.68 25.08
N THR A 138 -3.84 7.13 24.63
CA THR A 138 -4.31 5.81 25.03
C THR A 138 -4.23 4.86 23.86
N ARG A 139 -3.72 3.65 24.09
CA ARG A 139 -3.76 2.57 23.10
C ARG A 139 -5.13 1.90 23.14
N VAL A 140 -5.71 1.73 21.96
CA VAL A 140 -6.98 1.04 21.71
C VAL A 140 -6.71 -0.06 20.67
N THR A 141 -7.31 -1.23 20.85
CA THR A 141 -7.28 -2.27 19.82
C THR A 141 -8.39 -1.99 18.82
N ALA A 142 -8.03 -1.82 17.54
CA ALA A 142 -9.02 -1.66 16.49
C ALA A 142 -9.72 -3.01 16.19
N PRO A 143 -10.92 -3.00 15.56
CA PRO A 143 -11.66 -4.24 15.26
C PRO A 143 -10.91 -5.24 14.37
N ASP A 144 -9.95 -4.76 13.58
CA ASP A 144 -9.04 -5.55 12.74
C ASP A 144 -7.84 -6.12 13.53
N GLY A 145 -7.76 -5.86 14.84
CA GLY A 145 -6.66 -6.27 15.71
C GLY A 145 -5.44 -5.35 15.65
N LEU A 146 -5.43 -4.33 14.79
CA LEU A 146 -4.33 -3.38 14.67
C LEU A 146 -4.33 -2.39 15.84
N SER A 147 -3.14 -1.85 16.13
CA SER A 147 -3.00 -0.86 17.19
C SER A 147 -3.51 0.50 16.72
N ARG A 148 -4.37 1.10 17.53
CA ARG A 148 -4.85 2.46 17.40
C ARG A 148 -4.45 3.25 18.64
N TYR A 149 -4.17 4.52 18.47
CA TYR A 149 -3.78 5.45 19.52
C TYR A 149 -4.68 6.67 19.47
N GLU A 150 -5.17 7.11 20.63
CA GLU A 150 -6.14 8.20 20.70
C GLU A 150 -5.79 9.20 21.80
N VAL A 151 -5.94 10.49 21.49
CA VAL A 151 -6.03 11.57 22.49
C VAL A 151 -7.50 11.87 22.72
N ARG A 152 -7.95 11.66 23.97
CA ARG A 152 -9.36 11.70 24.35
C ARG A 152 -9.63 12.80 25.36
N ARG A 153 -10.86 13.31 25.33
CA ARG A 153 -11.42 14.12 26.41
C ARG A 153 -12.81 13.57 26.73
N GLY A 154 -12.93 12.89 27.87
CA GLY A 154 -14.11 12.10 28.19
C GLY A 154 -14.26 10.89 27.26
N ASP A 155 -15.44 10.72 26.69
CA ASP A 155 -15.82 9.64 25.78
C ASP A 155 -15.50 9.93 24.29
N ARG A 156 -15.01 11.13 23.97
CA ARG A 156 -14.69 11.54 22.61
C ARG A 156 -13.19 11.56 22.33
N ALA A 157 -12.80 10.92 21.24
CA ALA A 157 -11.47 11.05 20.65
C ALA A 157 -11.40 12.32 19.78
N TYR A 158 -10.35 13.11 19.96
CA TYR A 158 -10.12 14.37 19.22
C TYR A 158 -8.89 14.29 18.31
N ALA A 159 -7.97 13.36 18.59
CA ALA A 159 -6.95 12.95 17.66
C ALA A 159 -6.79 11.44 17.72
N SER A 160 -6.56 10.80 16.59
CA SER A 160 -6.28 9.37 16.52
C SER A 160 -5.23 9.07 15.47
N ALA A 161 -4.37 8.10 15.76
CA ALA A 161 -3.49 7.48 14.79
C ALA A 161 -3.62 5.97 14.84
N GLY A 162 -3.28 5.31 13.74
CA GLY A 162 -3.26 3.86 13.69
C GLY A 162 -2.60 3.37 12.42
N VAL A 163 -2.48 2.05 12.32
CA VAL A 163 -1.89 1.37 11.17
C VAL A 163 -3.02 0.97 10.21
N ASN A 164 -2.91 1.33 8.94
CA ASN A 164 -3.82 0.86 7.89
C ASN A 164 -3.39 -0.51 7.35
N TRP A 165 -2.08 -0.66 7.14
CA TRP A 165 -1.45 -1.89 6.71
C TRP A 165 0.00 -1.94 7.17
N HIS A 166 0.56 -3.14 7.27
CA HIS A 166 1.99 -3.32 7.48
C HIS A 166 2.52 -4.57 6.75
N SER A 167 3.79 -4.49 6.35
CA SER A 167 4.66 -5.60 5.97
C SER A 167 5.76 -5.73 7.06
N PRO A 168 6.72 -6.65 6.94
CA PRO A 168 7.82 -6.74 7.91
C PRO A 168 8.68 -5.47 8.04
N ARG A 169 8.76 -4.64 6.99
CA ARG A 169 9.64 -3.46 6.95
C ARG A 169 8.91 -2.12 6.85
N TYR A 170 7.68 -2.11 6.34
CA TYR A 170 6.93 -0.87 6.11
C TYR A 170 5.53 -0.95 6.70
N ALA A 171 4.98 0.22 7.01
CA ALA A 171 3.59 0.36 7.41
C ALA A 171 3.05 1.69 6.90
N GLU A 172 1.75 1.74 6.63
CA GLU A 172 1.03 3.00 6.45
C GLU A 172 0.33 3.39 7.74
N LEU A 173 0.55 4.63 8.13
CA LEU A 173 -0.07 5.23 9.30
C LEU A 173 -1.13 6.23 8.84
N TYR A 174 -2.31 6.18 9.46
CA TYR A 174 -3.26 7.28 9.36
C TYR A 174 -3.14 8.17 10.59
N VAL A 175 -3.38 9.46 10.39
CA VAL A 175 -3.52 10.44 11.47
C VAL A 175 -4.75 11.27 11.19
N TYR A 176 -5.67 11.27 12.15
CA TYR A 176 -6.85 12.10 12.13
C TYR A 176 -6.82 13.07 13.31
N VAL A 177 -7.16 14.33 13.05
CA VAL A 177 -7.32 15.37 14.06
C VAL A 177 -8.63 16.09 13.81
N ASP A 178 -9.48 16.10 14.83
CA ASP A 178 -10.76 16.81 14.83
C ASP A 178 -10.53 18.29 14.49
N PRO A 179 -11.31 18.87 13.55
CA PRO A 179 -11.13 20.25 13.11
C PRO A 179 -11.05 21.28 14.25
N SER A 180 -11.77 21.05 15.36
CA SER A 180 -11.82 21.98 16.50
C SER A 180 -10.51 22.10 17.29
N VAL A 181 -9.58 21.15 17.14
CA VAL A 181 -8.30 21.11 17.86
C VAL A 181 -7.07 21.13 16.95
N ARG A 182 -7.26 21.36 15.64
CA ARG A 182 -6.13 21.52 14.70
C ARG A 182 -5.25 22.72 15.08
N GLY A 183 -3.98 22.64 14.70
CA GLY A 183 -2.97 23.66 15.05
C GLY A 183 -2.43 23.59 16.49
N ARG A 184 -3.00 22.74 17.35
CA ARG A 184 -2.58 22.60 18.76
C ARG A 184 -1.52 21.53 19.01
N GLY A 185 -0.95 20.96 17.95
CA GLY A 185 0.07 19.89 18.03
C GLY A 185 -0.47 18.47 18.23
N TRP A 186 -1.78 18.26 18.38
CA TRP A 186 -2.35 16.96 18.76
C TRP A 186 -2.09 15.85 17.73
N GLY A 187 -1.99 16.20 16.44
CA GLY A 187 -1.61 15.26 15.39
C GLY A 187 -0.18 14.74 15.52
N LYS A 188 0.75 15.56 16.01
CA LYS A 188 2.12 15.11 16.33
C LYS A 188 2.11 14.28 17.61
N SER A 189 1.38 14.73 18.62
CA SER A 189 1.29 14.08 19.92
C SER A 189 0.75 12.65 19.86
N VAL A 190 -0.16 12.34 18.94
CA VAL A 190 -0.79 11.00 18.84
C VAL A 190 0.05 9.97 18.09
N VAL A 191 1.14 10.40 17.43
CA VAL A 191 2.10 9.53 16.70
C VAL A 191 3.48 9.46 17.36
N ALA A 192 3.70 10.22 18.44
CA ALA A 192 4.98 10.40 19.09
C ALA A 192 5.37 9.25 20.03
#